data_AF-A0A921F306-F1
#
_entry.id   AF-A0A921F306-F1
#
_cell.length_a   1.000
_cell.length_b   1.000
_cell.length_c   1.000
_cell.angle_alpha   90.00
_cell.angle_beta   90.00
_cell.angle_gamma   90.00
#
_symmetry.space_group_name_H-M   'P 1'
#
loop_
_entity.id
_entity.type
_entity.pdbx_description
1 polymer ?
#
loop_
_entity_poly.entity_id
_entity_poly.type
_entity_poly.pdbx_seq_one_letter_code
_entity_poly.pdbx_strand_id
1 'polypeptide(L)'
;MGTTTVYSEPLRIDDSTTVVLVSRQTRSGGTVPLGALTTHAGATEWTATPKPDRLALAGIAVGFVAATLACVAMVRRPPWPEILIHEER
;
A
#
# COMPACT_ATOMS: atom_id res chain seq x y z
N MET A 1 -1.23 26.24 -1.75
CA MET A 1 -2.39 25.32 -1.87
C MET A 1 -2.34 24.32 -0.72
N GLY A 2 -2.97 24.62 0.42
CA GLY A 2 -2.78 23.86 1.67
C GLY A 2 -3.68 22.63 1.79
N THR A 3 -3.14 21.53 2.30
CA THR A 3 -3.93 20.44 2.89
C THR A 3 -4.19 20.77 4.35
N THR A 4 -5.44 20.74 4.78
CA THR A 4 -5.80 21.00 6.18
C THR A 4 -5.70 19.71 6.99
N THR A 5 -4.84 19.73 8.01
CA THR A 5 -4.78 18.69 9.04
C THR A 5 -5.87 18.99 10.06
N VAL A 6 -6.70 17.99 10.36
CA VAL A 6 -7.81 18.09 11.30
C VAL A 6 -7.52 17.16 12.48
N TYR A 7 -7.50 17.73 13.68
CA TYR A 7 -7.35 17.00 14.93
C TYR A 7 -8.75 16.69 15.49
N SER A 8 -8.98 15.46 15.93
CA SER A 8 -10.20 15.11 16.63
C SER A 8 -10.20 15.63 18.07
N GLU A 9 -11.36 15.60 18.71
CA GLU A 9 -11.43 15.71 20.16
C GLU A 9 -10.55 14.63 20.82
N PRO A 10 -9.74 14.97 21.83
CA PRO A 10 -8.86 14.00 22.51
C PRO A 10 -9.69 12.93 23.21
N LEU A 11 -9.46 11.66 22.84
CA LEU A 11 -10.06 10.53 23.55
C LEU A 11 -9.17 10.18 24.74
N ARG A 12 -9.69 10.38 25.95
CA ARG A 12 -9.04 9.96 27.19
C ARG A 12 -9.43 8.52 27.48
N ILE A 13 -8.46 7.61 27.46
CA ILE A 13 -8.71 6.19 27.76
C ILE A 13 -8.48 5.92 29.26
N ASP A 14 -7.48 6.57 29.86
CA ASP A 14 -7.22 6.57 31.29
C ASP A 14 -6.57 7.91 31.71
N ASP A 15 -6.34 8.13 33.01
CA ASP A 15 -5.78 9.40 33.52
C ASP A 15 -4.36 9.70 33.01
N SER A 16 -3.65 8.70 32.48
CA SER A 16 -2.30 8.80 31.96
C SER A 16 -2.21 8.70 30.43
N THR A 17 -3.28 8.25 29.76
CA THR A 17 -3.35 7.94 28.32
C THR A 17 -4.33 8.86 27.62
N THR A 18 -3.79 9.73 26.77
CA THR A 18 -4.59 10.56 25.86
C THR A 18 -4.27 10.21 24.41
N VAL A 19 -5.31 9.92 23.63
CA VAL A 19 -5.24 9.60 22.21
C VAL A 19 -5.81 10.75 21.41
N VAL A 20 -5.01 11.32 20.50
CA VAL A 20 -5.48 12.33 19.54
C VAL A 20 -5.47 11.72 18.15
N LEU A 21 -6.65 11.57 17.56
CA LEU A 21 -6.76 11.06 16.19
C LEU A 21 -6.44 12.20 15.22
N VAL A 22 -5.54 11.92 14.28
CA VAL A 22 -5.13 12.87 13.26
C VAL A 22 -5.67 12.42 11.92
N SER A 23 -6.43 13.30 11.29
CA SER A 23 -6.99 13.05 9.97
C SER A 23 -6.64 14.19 9.01
N ARG A 24 -6.67 13.90 7.73
CA ARG A 24 -6.48 14.88 6.67
C ARG A 24 -7.76 15.02 5.87
N GLN A 25 -8.18 16.25 5.66
CA GLN A 25 -9.25 16.53 4.72
C GLN A 25 -8.70 16.52 3.29
N THR A 26 -9.33 15.75 2.41
CA THR A 26 -8.99 15.67 0.99
C THR A 26 -9.73 16.73 0.18
N ARG A 27 -9.23 17.04 -1.02
CA ARG A 27 -9.89 17.98 -1.93
C ARG A 27 -11.30 17.56 -2.33
N SER A 28 -11.59 16.26 -2.35
CA SER A 28 -12.91 15.71 -2.66
C SER A 28 -13.88 15.73 -1.48
N GLY A 29 -13.53 16.37 -0.37
CA GLY A 29 -14.36 16.43 0.85
C GLY A 29 -14.30 15.16 1.71
N GLY A 30 -13.52 14.15 1.34
CA GLY A 30 -13.32 12.94 2.14
C GLY A 30 -12.32 13.16 3.28
N THR A 31 -12.53 12.46 4.40
CA THR A 31 -11.61 12.43 5.54
C THR A 31 -10.73 11.19 5.45
N VAL A 32 -9.41 11.37 5.47
CA VAL A 32 -8.45 10.25 5.44
C VAL A 32 -7.73 10.18 6.78
N PRO A 33 -7.81 9.05 7.52
CA PRO A 33 -7.05 8.87 8.75
C PRO A 33 -5.54 8.86 8.43
N LEU A 34 -4.77 9.62 9.21
CA LEU A 34 -3.31 9.68 9.10
C LEU A 34 -2.62 8.86 10.19
N GLY A 35 -3.18 8.87 11.40
CA GLY A 35 -2.61 8.17 12.54
C GLY A 35 -3.25 8.59 13.86
N ALA A 36 -2.75 8.02 14.94
CA ALA A 36 -3.08 8.38 16.30
C ALA A 36 -1.80 8.86 17.00
N LEU A 37 -1.88 10.00 17.67
CA LEU A 37 -0.88 10.45 18.61
C LEU A 37 -1.30 9.96 19.99
N THR A 38 -0.51 9.06 20.56
CA THR A 38 -0.78 8.46 21.87
C THR A 38 0.20 9.09 22.86
N THR A 39 -0.31 9.70 23.90
CA THR A 39 0.51 10.20 25.01
C THR A 39 0.21 9.34 26.23
N HIS A 40 1.22 8.68 26.79
CA HIS A 40 1.11 7.85 27.99
C HIS A 40 2.18 8.24 29.01
N ALA A 41 1.77 8.71 30.18
CA ALA A 41 2.65 9.00 31.32
C ALA A 41 3.89 9.87 30.98
N GLY A 42 3.72 10.86 30.09
CA GLY A 42 4.79 11.76 29.64
C GLY A 42 5.60 11.27 28.44
N ALA A 43 5.37 10.05 27.96
CA ALA A 43 5.90 9.56 26.69
C ALA A 43 4.88 9.81 25.56
N THR A 44 5.40 10.21 24.39
CA THR A 44 4.59 10.47 23.19
C THR A 44 4.98 9.47 22.11
N GLU A 45 3.99 8.70 21.64
CA GLU A 45 4.15 7.73 20.56
C GLU A 45 3.25 8.11 19.38
N TRP A 46 3.80 8.01 18.17
CA TRP A 46 3.07 8.24 16.94
C TRP A 46 2.77 6.92 16.25
N THR A 47 1.49 6.56 16.17
CA THR A 47 1.04 5.38 15.42
C THR A 47 0.48 5.83 14.08
N ALA A 48 1.26 5.65 13.01
CA ALA A 48 0.79 5.95 11.65
C ALA A 48 -0.28 4.94 11.21
N THR A 49 -1.33 5.40 10.52
CA THR A 49 -2.26 4.50 9.83
C THR A 49 -1.57 4.00 8.55
N PRO A 50 -1.19 2.71 8.47
CA PRO A 50 -0.64 2.18 7.23
C PRO A 50 -1.71 2.29 6.13
N LYS A 51 -1.27 2.60 4.91
CA LYS A 51 -2.12 2.58 3.71
C LYS A 51 -1.80 1.31 2.92
N PRO A 52 -2.36 0.15 3.29
CA PRO A 52 -2.01 -1.14 2.69
C PRO A 52 -2.25 -1.15 1.18
N ASP A 53 -3.28 -0.44 0.71
CA ASP A 53 -3.69 -0.41 -0.71
C ASP A 53 -2.57 -0.02 -1.67
N ARG A 54 -1.70 0.92 -1.28
CA ARG A 54 -0.63 1.40 -2.17
C ARG A 54 0.47 0.37 -2.33
N LEU A 55 0.81 -0.34 -1.25
CA LEU A 55 1.83 -1.38 -1.29
C LEU A 55 1.31 -2.62 -2.02
N ALA A 56 0.04 -2.97 -1.80
CA ALA A 56 -0.63 -4.03 -2.54
C ALA A 56 -0.65 -3.74 -4.04
N LEU A 57 -1.04 -2.52 -4.44
CA LEU A 57 -1.08 -2.13 -5.85
C LEU A 57 0.31 -2.13 -6.50
N ALA A 58 1.35 -1.72 -5.77
CA ALA A 58 2.73 -1.81 -6.26
C ALA A 58 3.15 -3.26 -6.52
N GLY A 59 2.87 -4.18 -5.60
CA GLY A 59 3.15 -5.61 -5.78
C GLY A 59 2.40 -6.20 -6.97
N ILE A 60 1.11 -5.88 -7.12
CA ILE A 60 0.29 -6.32 -8.26
C ILE A 60 0.85 -5.77 -9.57
N ALA A 61 1.20 -4.49 -9.63
CA ALA A 61 1.74 -3.87 -10.84
C ALA A 61 3.07 -4.50 -11.26
N VAL A 62 3.98 -4.72 -10.32
CA VAL A 62 5.27 -5.39 -10.59
C VAL A 62 5.05 -6.83 -11.06
N GLY A 63 4.19 -7.58 -10.38
CA GLY A 63 3.86 -8.96 -10.75
C GLY A 63 3.21 -9.04 -12.14
N PHE A 64 2.31 -8.12 -12.46
CA PHE A 64 1.66 -8.04 -13.76
C PHE A 64 2.65 -7.73 -14.89
N VAL A 65 3.55 -6.77 -14.67
CA VAL A 65 4.63 -6.44 -15.63
C VAL A 65 5.55 -7.64 -15.83
N ALA A 66 5.97 -8.30 -14.75
CA ALA A 66 6.83 -9.48 -14.82
C ALA A 66 6.15 -10.63 -15.58
N ALA A 67 4.88 -10.92 -15.30
CA ALA A 67 4.10 -11.95 -16.00
C ALA A 67 3.95 -11.62 -17.50
N THR A 68 3.68 -10.36 -17.83
CA THR A 68 3.58 -9.92 -19.23
C THR A 68 4.90 -10.13 -19.97
N LEU A 69 6.03 -9.76 -19.36
CA LEU A 69 7.35 -9.96 -19.95
C LEU A 69 7.68 -11.45 -20.12
N ALA A 70 7.32 -12.30 -19.15
CA ALA A 70 7.50 -13.74 -19.25
C ALA A 70 6.69 -14.34 -20.40
N CYS A 71 5.42 -13.95 -20.56
CA CYS A 71 4.59 -14.38 -21.70
C CYS A 71 5.20 -13.94 -23.03
N VAL A 72 5.65 -12.68 -23.14
CA VAL A 72 6.30 -12.17 -24.34
C VAL A 72 7.59 -12.93 -24.63
N ALA A 73 8.38 -13.25 -23.61
CA ALA A 73 9.60 -14.03 -23.74
C ALA A 73 9.30 -15.44 -24.27
N MET A 74 8.26 -16.11 -23.74
CA MET A 74 7.82 -17.41 -24.22
C MET A 74 7.34 -17.37 -25.68
N VAL A 75 6.64 -16.32 -26.10
CA VAL A 75 6.23 -16.18 -27.51
C VAL A 75 7.43 -15.93 -28.43
N ARG A 76 8.40 -15.12 -28.00
CA ARG A 76 9.57 -14.78 -28.83
C ARG A 76 10.60 -15.89 -28.92
N ARG A 77 10.81 -16.63 -27.82
CA ARG A 77 11.74 -17.74 -27.72
C ARG A 77 11.03 -18.85 -26.97
N PRO A 78 10.16 -19.59 -27.67
CA PRO A 78 9.51 -20.74 -27.07
C PRO A 78 10.57 -21.63 -26.42
N PRO A 79 10.42 -21.97 -25.13
CA PRO A 79 11.43 -22.75 -24.41
C PRO A 79 11.45 -24.22 -24.84
N TRP A 80 10.50 -24.66 -25.67
CA TRP A 80 10.47 -26.02 -26.17
C TRP A 80 11.44 -26.23 -27.33
N PRO A 81 12.11 -27.39 -27.37
CA PRO A 81 13.03 -27.74 -28.44
C PRO A 81 12.31 -27.79 -29.79
N GLU A 82 13.01 -27.37 -30.86
CA GLU A 82 12.50 -27.47 -32.22
C GLU A 82 12.24 -28.94 -32.57
N ILE A 83 10.97 -29.26 -32.84
CA ILE A 83 10.56 -30.62 -33.21
C ILE A 83 10.84 -30.80 -34.70
N LEU A 84 11.99 -31.38 -35.02
CA LEU A 84 12.30 -31.91 -36.34
C LEU A 84 11.60 -33.27 -36.49
N ILE A 85 10.46 -33.30 -37.17
CA ILE A 85 9.78 -34.54 -37.54
C ILE A 85 10.61 -35.16 -38.66
N HIS A 86 11.35 -36.23 -38.36
CA HIS A 86 11.94 -37.09 -39.38
C HIS A 86 10.93 -38.19 -39.72
N GLU A 87 10.37 -38.09 -40.92
CA GLU A 87 9.54 -39.14 -41.50
C GLU A 87 10.50 -40.19 -42.09
N GLU A 88 10.76 -41.24 -41.31
CA GLU A 88 11.50 -42.40 -41.77
C GLU A 88 10.62 -43.19 -42.75
N ARG A 89 11.11 -43.38 -43.98
CA ARG A 89 10.44 -44.04 -45.08
C ARG A 89 10.96 -45.45 -45.29
#